data_AF-A0A2L2NCT8-F1
#
_entry.id   AF-A0A2L2NCT8-F1
#
_cell.length_a   1.000
_cell.length_b   1.000
_cell.length_c   1.000
_cell.angle_alpha   90.00
_cell.angle_beta   90.00
_cell.angle_gamma   90.00
#
_symmetry.space_group_name_H-M   'P 1'
#
loop_
_entity.id
_entity.type
_entity.pdbx_description
1 polymer ?
#
loop_
_entity_poly.entity_id
_entity_poly.type
_entity_poly.pdbx_seq_one_letter_code
_entity_poly.pdbx_strand_id
1 'polypeptide(L)'
;MSIPQITEFTIRRHANAKSFQRGEAYYEAGAVNAVTQRGHLLQAEVAGTEARPYHVNLSFDDSGLTSANCTCAYNFDGWCKHIVATMLVCARESENIEQRPTLEQLLDRLDRSQTQRLLQELVKEYPPLIEAIDRHVGWMTNPMVEQTTIRLVRRLTIDPAPIRRQVRQIIRDAVRFFEEGCEEDPIAEDLLSVVQTAVDFSERGEGENAIAILEAITFTCVENWDDIADYGAENDEIVSELNQAWCEAILTAELTPEEKVDIQINLEAWQDEWNADFGLVMEALRQGWDYPPLLQVLQGNITERGAWEEDVPDYADDLALIRLKILEGQERYQEYLYLAKAEGQTQQYLTMLGRLGRVEEAIDAAQTQMNSMEEAFALAKTLSEQGALQQALDIAQSGLNLPGNCQYELGIWTSDLAVELGNSEAALLAIKAAFQVKPSFVDYERMAELAGENWESVKTDLLRIVRTCSGWGTESAKVDIFLHEGLIDDAIAIANELSSNYSELIHRVMNAAIPHNPTWVIANARRRAEKIMDAGKAEYYYYAIEWLKKARTAYLESGKKADWLSYRQNLMQTHARKRKLMGMFQQRDMD
;
A
#
# COMPACT_ATOMS: atom_id res chain seq x y z
N MET A 1 53.43 13.89 -4.60
CA MET A 1 53.66 13.73 -3.15
C MET A 1 53.64 12.24 -2.82
N SER A 2 54.48 11.78 -1.91
CA SER A 2 54.57 10.36 -1.54
C SER A 2 53.33 9.93 -0.77
N ILE A 3 52.77 8.78 -1.13
CA ILE A 3 51.67 8.13 -0.41
C ILE A 3 52.07 7.97 1.06
N PRO A 4 51.21 8.32 2.03
CA PRO A 4 51.50 8.05 3.44
C PRO A 4 51.78 6.56 3.64
N GLN A 5 52.70 6.20 4.54
CA GLN A 5 53.07 4.81 4.79
C GLN A 5 51.86 4.01 5.31
N ILE A 6 51.16 3.31 4.40
CA ILE A 6 50.06 2.41 4.74
C ILE A 6 50.68 1.13 5.29
N THR A 7 50.46 0.87 6.59
CA THR A 7 50.97 -0.35 7.24
C THR A 7 49.88 -1.42 7.30
N GLU A 8 50.28 -2.69 7.19
CA GLU A 8 49.35 -3.82 7.35
C GLU A 8 48.65 -3.81 8.73
N PHE A 9 49.33 -3.28 9.75
CA PHE A 9 48.73 -3.08 11.08
C PHE A 9 47.49 -2.16 11.03
N THR A 10 47.56 -1.06 10.28
CA THR A 10 46.42 -0.17 10.07
C THR A 10 45.28 -0.90 9.36
N ILE A 11 45.58 -1.66 8.30
CA ILE A 11 44.58 -2.41 7.53
C ILE A 11 43.86 -3.44 8.43
N ARG A 12 44.61 -4.18 9.26
CA ARG A 12 44.04 -5.17 10.20
C ARG A 12 43.23 -4.55 11.33
N ARG A 13 43.51 -3.31 11.71
CA ARG A 13 42.77 -2.58 12.76
C ARG A 13 41.41 -2.08 12.27
N HIS A 14 41.32 -1.74 10.98
CA HIS A 14 40.12 -1.15 10.39
C HIS A 14 39.27 -2.16 9.60
N ALA A 15 39.72 -3.39 9.40
CA ALA A 15 38.94 -4.46 8.81
C ALA A 15 38.75 -5.62 9.80
N ASN A 16 37.57 -6.24 9.82
CA ASN A 16 37.39 -7.49 10.55
C ASN A 16 38.21 -8.64 9.92
N ALA A 17 38.45 -9.71 10.68
CA ALA A 17 39.33 -10.81 10.28
C ALA A 17 38.91 -11.48 8.95
N LYS A 18 37.60 -11.57 8.68
CA LYS A 18 37.05 -12.21 7.48
C LYS A 18 37.23 -11.32 6.25
N SER A 19 36.99 -10.02 6.38
CA SER A 19 37.21 -9.04 5.31
C SER A 19 38.70 -8.89 4.99
N PHE A 20 39.56 -8.93 6.02
CA PHE A 20 41.00 -8.94 5.82
C PHE A 20 41.46 -10.17 5.02
N GLN A 21 41.07 -11.38 5.46
CA GLN A 21 41.45 -12.63 4.79
C GLN A 21 41.00 -12.66 3.32
N ARG A 22 39.78 -12.20 3.04
CA ARG A 22 39.26 -12.12 1.67
C ARG A 22 39.97 -11.05 0.84
N GLY A 23 40.29 -9.90 1.43
CA GLY A 23 41.05 -8.86 0.75
C GLY A 23 42.47 -9.31 0.39
N GLU A 24 43.12 -10.08 1.27
CA GLU A 24 44.41 -10.71 0.97
C GLU A 24 44.31 -11.69 -0.21
N ALA A 25 43.26 -12.52 -0.27
CA ALA A 25 43.02 -13.40 -1.40
C ALA A 25 42.78 -12.65 -2.73
N TYR A 26 42.08 -11.50 -2.69
CA TYR A 26 41.87 -10.65 -3.88
C TYR A 26 43.17 -9.97 -4.34
N TYR A 27 44.02 -9.56 -3.39
CA TYR A 27 45.35 -9.05 -3.68
C TYR A 27 46.21 -10.13 -4.34
N GLU A 28 46.30 -11.33 -3.76
CA GLU A 28 47.08 -12.45 -4.32
C GLU A 28 46.58 -12.92 -5.69
N ALA A 29 45.27 -12.82 -5.94
CA ALA A 29 44.66 -13.13 -7.23
C ALA A 29 44.89 -12.05 -8.31
N GLY A 30 45.49 -10.90 -7.97
CA GLY A 30 45.69 -9.79 -8.90
C GLY A 30 44.38 -9.11 -9.31
N ALA A 31 43.36 -9.13 -8.46
CA ALA A 31 42.03 -8.59 -8.77
C ALA A 31 41.97 -7.04 -8.81
N VAL A 32 43.02 -6.36 -8.34
CA VAL A 32 43.13 -4.90 -8.42
C VAL A 32 43.82 -4.56 -9.74
N ASN A 33 43.06 -4.05 -10.71
CA ASN A 33 43.53 -3.89 -12.09
C ASN A 33 44.58 -2.76 -12.22
N ALA A 34 44.29 -1.61 -11.62
CA ALA A 34 45.18 -0.45 -11.61
C ALA A 34 44.87 0.43 -10.40
N VAL A 35 45.91 1.06 -9.85
CA VAL A 35 45.80 2.08 -8.81
C VAL A 35 46.44 3.36 -9.36
N THR A 36 45.64 4.43 -9.42
CA THR A 36 46.09 5.73 -9.90
C THR A 36 46.03 6.75 -8.77
N GLN A 37 47.04 7.61 -8.67
CA GLN A 37 47.07 8.71 -7.70
C GLN A 37 46.92 10.05 -8.43
N ARG A 38 46.00 10.89 -7.95
CA ARG A 38 45.87 12.29 -8.32
C ARG A 38 45.88 13.16 -7.07
N GLY A 39 47.04 13.76 -6.78
CA GLY A 39 47.21 14.56 -5.57
C GLY A 39 47.01 13.71 -4.30
N HIS A 40 45.96 14.01 -3.54
CA HIS A 40 45.59 13.39 -2.27
C HIS A 40 44.56 12.25 -2.41
N LEU A 41 44.21 11.89 -3.65
CA LEU A 41 43.23 10.85 -3.95
C LEU A 41 43.91 9.68 -4.67
N LEU A 42 43.73 8.47 -4.14
CA LEU A 42 44.04 7.20 -4.77
C LEU A 42 42.75 6.56 -5.26
N GLN A 43 42.73 6.15 -6.51
CA GLN A 43 41.58 5.50 -7.14
C GLN A 43 42.01 4.15 -7.69
N ALA A 44 41.20 3.12 -7.44
CA ALA A 44 41.44 1.78 -7.96
C ALA A 44 40.18 1.14 -8.52
N GLU A 45 40.38 0.28 -9.51
CA GLU A 45 39.36 -0.62 -10.03
C GLU A 45 39.64 -2.04 -9.56
N VAL A 46 38.66 -2.67 -8.91
CA VAL A 46 38.78 -3.99 -8.32
C VAL A 46 37.79 -4.93 -8.98
N ALA A 47 38.29 -5.92 -9.72
CA ALA A 47 37.50 -6.99 -10.29
C ALA A 47 36.84 -7.81 -9.18
N GLY A 48 35.56 -8.12 -9.35
CA GLY A 48 34.79 -8.88 -8.37
C GLY A 48 33.80 -9.81 -9.02
N THR A 49 32.70 -10.09 -8.32
CA THR A 49 31.67 -11.03 -8.77
C THR A 49 30.72 -10.44 -9.82
N GLU A 50 30.67 -9.12 -9.93
CA GLU A 50 29.87 -8.41 -10.93
C GLU A 50 30.60 -8.19 -12.25
N ALA A 51 29.83 -7.93 -13.31
CA ALA A 51 30.36 -7.70 -14.65
C ALA A 51 31.15 -6.38 -14.77
N ARG A 52 30.84 -5.38 -13.93
CA ARG A 52 31.59 -4.11 -13.85
C ARG A 52 32.54 -4.14 -12.65
N PRO A 53 33.78 -3.62 -12.76
CA PRO A 53 34.69 -3.50 -11.62
C PRO A 53 34.13 -2.57 -10.54
N TYR A 54 34.47 -2.84 -9.27
CA TYR A 54 34.17 -1.93 -8.18
C TYR A 54 35.20 -0.79 -8.13
N HIS A 55 34.76 0.43 -7.85
CA HIS A 55 35.63 1.58 -7.69
C HIS A 55 35.95 1.81 -6.21
N VAL A 56 37.24 1.95 -5.90
CA VAL A 56 37.74 2.28 -4.56
C VAL A 56 38.37 3.66 -4.59
N ASN A 57 37.93 4.54 -3.70
CA ASN A 57 38.46 5.89 -3.54
C ASN A 57 39.06 6.03 -2.13
N LEU A 58 40.35 6.32 -2.05
CA LEU A 58 41.08 6.54 -0.81
C LEU A 58 41.63 7.96 -0.78
N SER A 59 41.18 8.76 0.19
CA SER A 59 41.67 10.13 0.37
C SER A 59 42.64 10.19 1.55
N PHE A 60 43.69 10.97 1.44
CA PHE A 60 44.70 11.14 2.48
C PHE A 60 45.21 12.57 2.57
N ASP A 61 45.77 12.92 3.72
CA ASP A 61 46.45 14.18 3.97
C ASP A 61 47.80 13.94 4.68
N ASP A 62 48.43 15.01 5.19
CA ASP A 62 49.70 14.95 5.90
C ASP A 62 49.63 14.15 7.22
N SER A 63 48.42 13.89 7.74
CA SER A 63 48.17 13.15 8.97
C SER A 63 47.81 11.68 8.75
N GLY A 64 47.48 11.29 7.51
CA GLY A 64 47.20 9.91 7.12
C GLY A 64 45.98 9.78 6.24
N LEU A 65 45.35 8.60 6.27
CA LEU A 65 44.14 8.31 5.52
C LEU A 65 42.93 9.02 6.15
N THR A 66 42.21 9.81 5.36
CA THR A 66 41.04 10.60 5.78
C THR A 66 39.72 9.93 5.42
N SER A 67 39.65 9.26 4.26
CA SER A 67 38.47 8.50 3.85
C SER A 67 38.83 7.28 3.01
N ALA A 68 37.98 6.26 3.06
CA ALA A 68 38.10 5.05 2.26
C ALA A 68 36.71 4.54 1.87
N ASN A 69 36.35 4.75 0.61
CA ASN A 69 35.03 4.43 0.07
C ASN A 69 35.16 3.40 -1.04
N CYS A 70 34.17 2.52 -1.16
CA CYS A 70 34.08 1.54 -2.24
C CYS A 70 32.65 1.43 -2.72
N THR A 71 32.44 1.32 -4.03
CA THR A 71 31.11 1.17 -4.65
C THR A 71 30.50 -0.22 -4.49
N CYS A 72 30.96 -1.04 -3.53
CA CYS A 72 30.40 -2.35 -3.28
C CYS A 72 29.37 -2.31 -2.16
N ALA A 73 28.32 -3.14 -2.25
CA ALA A 73 27.24 -3.29 -1.28
C ALA A 73 27.67 -3.96 0.05
N TYR A 74 28.86 -3.63 0.56
CA TYR A 74 29.36 -4.16 1.82
C TYR A 74 28.98 -3.23 2.97
N ASN A 75 28.04 -3.67 3.81
CA ASN A 75 27.47 -2.90 4.93
C ASN A 75 27.84 -3.45 6.33
N PHE A 76 28.91 -4.24 6.45
CA PHE A 76 29.38 -4.76 7.74
C PHE A 76 30.46 -3.86 8.37
N ASP A 77 30.69 -3.97 9.69
CA ASP A 77 31.70 -3.18 10.40
C ASP A 77 33.13 -3.38 9.83
N GLY A 78 33.82 -2.25 9.63
CA GLY A 78 35.16 -2.13 9.07
C GLY A 78 35.27 -2.06 7.54
N TRP A 79 36.49 -2.04 7.02
CA TRP A 79 36.75 -1.94 5.58
C TRP A 79 36.40 -3.24 4.84
N CYS A 80 35.75 -3.08 3.69
CA CYS A 80 35.40 -4.19 2.82
C CYS A 80 36.65 -4.84 2.21
N LYS A 81 36.49 -6.06 1.68
CA LYS A 81 37.57 -6.82 1.03
C LYS A 81 38.25 -6.07 -0.13
N HIS A 82 37.52 -5.20 -0.86
CA HIS A 82 38.07 -4.44 -1.98
C HIS A 82 38.97 -3.30 -1.49
N ILE A 83 38.52 -2.55 -0.46
CA ILE A 83 39.34 -1.54 0.21
C ILE A 83 40.60 -2.19 0.78
N VAL A 84 40.46 -3.33 1.45
CA VAL A 84 41.62 -4.10 1.98
C VAL A 84 42.57 -4.48 0.85
N ALA A 85 42.08 -5.06 -0.26
CA ALA A 85 42.93 -5.45 -1.38
C ALA A 85 43.67 -4.25 -1.99
N THR A 86 42.99 -3.12 -2.21
CA THR A 86 43.60 -1.88 -2.70
C THR A 86 44.66 -1.33 -1.72
N MET A 87 44.38 -1.36 -0.42
CA MET A 87 45.35 -0.93 0.61
C MET A 87 46.58 -1.84 0.66
N LEU A 88 46.42 -3.15 0.44
CA LEU A 88 47.53 -4.10 0.37
C LEU A 88 48.41 -3.84 -0.86
N VAL A 89 47.82 -3.54 -2.03
CA VAL A 89 48.58 -3.06 -3.20
C VAL A 89 49.37 -1.81 -2.84
N CYS A 90 48.73 -0.84 -2.18
CA CYS A 90 49.40 0.40 -1.80
C CYS A 90 50.52 0.20 -0.77
N ALA A 91 50.39 -0.77 0.14
CA ALA A 91 51.39 -1.05 1.16
C ALA A 91 52.57 -1.89 0.63
N ARG A 92 52.30 -2.87 -0.23
CA ARG A 92 53.29 -3.87 -0.70
C ARG A 92 53.92 -3.49 -2.04
N GLU A 93 53.22 -2.73 -2.87
CA GLU A 93 53.62 -2.38 -4.23
C GLU A 93 53.51 -0.86 -4.51
N SER A 94 53.86 -0.04 -3.52
CA SER A 94 53.79 1.43 -3.63
C SER A 94 54.54 2.02 -4.84
N GLU A 95 55.56 1.33 -5.35
CA GLU A 95 56.34 1.74 -6.53
C GLU A 95 55.57 1.57 -7.86
N ASN A 96 54.51 0.76 -7.89
CA ASN A 96 53.70 0.47 -9.08
C ASN A 96 52.48 1.40 -9.23
N ILE A 97 52.29 2.37 -8.33
CA ILE A 97 51.14 3.28 -8.37
C ILE A 97 51.37 4.38 -9.40
N GLU A 98 50.47 4.45 -10.39
CA GLU A 98 50.57 5.41 -11.47
C GLU A 98 50.22 6.82 -10.99
N GLN A 99 51.19 7.72 -11.02
CA GLN A 99 50.98 9.13 -10.73
C GLN A 99 50.37 9.84 -11.95
N ARG A 100 49.14 10.32 -11.82
CA ARG A 100 48.46 11.12 -12.84
C ARG A 100 48.33 12.58 -12.39
N PRO A 101 48.40 13.54 -13.32
CA PRO A 101 48.23 14.95 -12.98
C PRO A 101 46.86 15.21 -12.35
N THR A 102 46.77 16.17 -11.43
CA THR A 102 45.48 16.62 -10.89
C THR A 102 44.65 17.32 -11.98
N LEU A 103 43.36 17.51 -11.72
CA LEU A 103 42.51 18.31 -12.63
C LEU A 103 43.10 19.73 -12.81
N GLU A 104 43.50 20.37 -11.71
CA GLU A 104 44.15 21.68 -11.73
C GLU A 104 45.41 21.68 -12.62
N GLN A 105 46.31 20.70 -12.47
CA GLN A 105 47.52 20.57 -13.29
C GLN A 105 47.24 20.24 -14.76
N LEU A 106 46.09 19.63 -15.08
CA LEU A 106 45.65 19.43 -16.46
C LEU A 106 45.12 20.74 -17.05
N LEU A 107 44.32 21.48 -16.27
CA LEU A 107 43.75 22.75 -16.67
C LEU A 107 44.81 23.85 -16.79
N ASP A 108 45.84 23.86 -15.93
CA ASP A 108 46.96 24.82 -15.98
C ASP A 108 47.80 24.73 -17.26
N ARG A 109 47.71 23.61 -17.99
CA ARG A 109 48.38 23.44 -19.29
C ARG A 109 47.63 24.13 -20.42
N LEU A 110 46.39 24.56 -20.17
CA LEU A 110 45.50 25.15 -21.15
C LEU A 110 45.45 26.66 -20.93
N ASP A 111 45.47 27.42 -22.02
CA ASP A 111 45.10 28.83 -21.96
C ASP A 111 43.57 28.99 -21.88
N ARG A 112 43.09 30.20 -21.57
CA ARG A 112 41.65 30.50 -21.45
C ARG A 112 40.83 30.06 -22.67
N SER A 113 41.36 30.20 -23.88
CA SER A 113 40.65 29.84 -25.11
C SER A 113 40.56 28.32 -25.29
N GLN A 114 41.60 27.60 -24.87
CA GLN A 114 41.65 26.14 -24.89
C GLN A 114 40.74 25.54 -23.80
N THR A 115 40.70 26.11 -22.59
CA THR A 115 39.78 25.70 -21.53
C THR A 115 38.31 25.89 -21.94
N GLN A 116 37.98 27.03 -22.56
CA GLN A 116 36.62 27.26 -23.06
C GLN A 116 36.22 26.25 -24.13
N ARG A 117 37.14 25.90 -25.05
CA ARG A 117 36.89 24.89 -26.07
C ARG A 117 36.69 23.50 -25.46
N LEU A 118 37.51 23.13 -24.49
CA LEU A 118 37.37 21.87 -23.75
C LEU A 118 35.97 21.76 -23.11
N LEU A 119 35.49 22.82 -22.45
CA LEU A 119 34.15 22.83 -21.86
C LEU A 119 33.05 22.66 -22.92
N GLN A 120 33.17 23.33 -24.07
CA GLN A 120 32.22 23.17 -25.17
C GLN A 120 32.23 21.76 -25.78
N GLU A 121 33.40 21.11 -25.85
CA GLU A 121 33.52 19.73 -26.31
C GLU A 121 32.93 18.75 -25.30
N LEU A 122 33.18 18.93 -24.00
CA LEU A 122 32.60 18.11 -22.94
C LEU A 122 31.07 18.21 -22.88
N VAL A 123 30.49 19.39 -23.08
CA VAL A 123 29.03 19.56 -23.15
C VAL A 123 28.43 18.88 -24.39
N LYS A 124 29.15 18.83 -25.51
CA LYS A 124 28.68 18.08 -26.69
C LYS A 124 28.68 16.58 -26.46
N GLU A 125 29.67 16.06 -25.72
CA GLU A 125 29.73 14.65 -25.36
C GLU A 125 28.75 14.28 -24.23
N TYR A 126 28.48 15.22 -23.32
CA TYR A 126 27.57 15.06 -22.19
C TYR A 126 26.61 16.27 -22.07
N PRO A 127 25.49 16.27 -22.83
CA PRO A 127 24.56 17.41 -22.89
C PRO A 127 24.03 17.94 -21.54
N PRO A 128 23.71 17.11 -20.53
CA PRO A 128 23.22 17.60 -19.23
C PRO A 128 24.20 18.51 -18.47
N LEU A 129 25.50 18.48 -18.80
CA LEU A 129 26.51 19.32 -18.17
C LEU A 129 26.27 20.82 -18.40
N ILE A 130 25.49 21.20 -19.43
CA ILE A 130 25.19 22.60 -19.74
C ILE A 130 24.47 23.31 -18.59
N GLU A 131 23.54 22.62 -17.93
CA GLU A 131 22.74 23.16 -16.83
C GLU A 131 23.59 23.41 -15.58
N ALA A 132 24.56 22.51 -15.31
CA ALA A 132 25.52 22.70 -14.22
C ALA A 132 26.45 23.90 -14.49
N ILE A 133 26.89 24.07 -15.74
CA ILE A 133 27.73 25.21 -16.13
C ILE A 133 26.95 26.53 -16.01
N ASP A 134 25.70 26.57 -16.49
CA ASP A 134 24.86 27.78 -16.43
C ASP A 134 24.68 28.27 -14.99
N ARG A 135 24.37 27.35 -14.07
CA ARG A 135 24.26 27.62 -12.63
C ARG A 135 25.54 28.24 -12.03
N HIS A 136 26.69 27.63 -12.31
CA HIS A 136 27.97 28.12 -11.79
C HIS A 136 28.37 29.48 -12.41
N VAL A 137 28.06 29.71 -13.69
CA VAL A 137 28.28 31.01 -14.34
C VAL A 137 27.35 32.08 -13.72
N GLY A 138 26.10 31.74 -13.44
CA GLY A 138 25.14 32.60 -12.74
C GLY A 138 25.65 33.08 -11.37
N TRP A 139 26.21 32.17 -10.56
CA TRP A 139 26.81 32.50 -9.27
C TRP A 139 28.05 33.40 -9.38
N MET A 140 28.89 33.20 -10.39
CA MET A 140 30.12 33.98 -10.57
C MET A 140 29.89 35.37 -11.16
N THR A 141 28.82 35.55 -11.94
CA THR A 141 28.53 36.80 -12.66
C THR A 141 27.53 37.70 -11.96
N ASN A 142 26.80 37.20 -10.95
CA ASN A 142 25.78 37.95 -10.24
C ASN A 142 25.97 37.83 -8.71
N PRO A 143 26.59 38.80 -8.02
CA PRO A 143 26.67 38.79 -6.56
C PRO A 143 25.33 39.26 -5.99
N MET A 144 24.32 38.39 -5.98
CA MET A 144 23.06 38.61 -5.27
C MET A 144 22.59 37.28 -4.67
N VAL A 145 23.09 36.97 -3.47
CA VAL A 145 22.51 35.94 -2.60
C VAL A 145 22.48 36.50 -1.18
N GLU A 146 21.37 37.15 -0.85
CA GLU A 146 21.00 37.42 0.55
C GLU A 146 19.50 37.78 0.66
N GLN A 147 18.87 38.29 -0.40
CA GLN A 147 17.45 38.68 -0.34
C GLN A 147 16.45 37.50 -0.48
N THR A 148 16.78 36.45 -1.23
CA THR A 148 15.89 35.29 -1.46
C THR A 148 15.82 34.38 -0.23
N THR A 149 16.97 34.08 0.39
CA THR A 149 17.06 33.32 1.65
C THR A 149 16.36 34.03 2.81
N ILE A 150 16.40 35.36 2.88
CA ILE A 150 15.67 36.12 3.92
C ILE A 150 14.15 36.09 3.72
N ARG A 151 13.66 35.93 2.48
CA ARG A 151 12.21 35.92 2.18
C ARG A 151 11.57 34.57 2.49
N LEU A 152 12.24 33.45 2.17
CA LEU A 152 11.81 32.10 2.50
C LEU A 152 11.84 31.84 4.02
N VAL A 153 12.93 32.25 4.70
CA VAL A 153 13.07 32.14 6.17
C VAL A 153 12.04 32.97 6.93
N ARG A 154 11.43 34.00 6.31
CA ARG A 154 10.35 34.79 6.93
C ARG A 154 8.97 34.15 6.82
N ARG A 155 8.76 33.18 5.92
CA ARG A 155 7.48 32.47 5.74
C ARG A 155 7.42 31.16 6.54
N LEU A 156 8.56 30.53 6.77
CA LEU A 156 8.65 29.28 7.54
C LEU A 156 8.51 29.54 9.05
N THR A 157 7.55 28.89 9.69
CA THR A 157 7.38 28.93 11.16
C THR A 157 7.82 27.64 11.84
N ILE A 158 8.23 26.64 11.06
CA ILE A 158 8.55 25.29 11.54
C ILE A 158 10.05 25.02 11.41
N ASP A 159 10.62 24.36 12.42
CA ASP A 159 11.96 23.75 12.33
C ASP A 159 11.80 22.33 11.76
N PRO A 160 12.43 21.98 10.63
CA PRO A 160 12.35 20.62 10.07
C PRO A 160 13.17 19.56 10.83
N ALA A 161 14.07 19.97 11.74
CA ALA A 161 14.96 19.04 12.45
C ALA A 161 14.25 18.00 13.36
N PRO A 162 13.16 18.32 14.09
CA PRO A 162 12.32 17.33 14.78
C PRO A 162 11.72 16.29 13.84
N ILE A 163 11.20 16.71 12.67
CA ILE A 163 10.62 15.80 11.67
C ILE A 163 11.67 14.81 11.18
N ARG A 164 12.85 15.29 10.78
CA ARG A 164 13.96 14.40 10.38
C ARG A 164 14.38 13.42 11.47
N ARG A 165 14.32 13.82 12.75
CA ARG A 165 14.61 12.92 13.87
C ARG A 165 13.53 11.85 14.03
N GLN A 166 12.27 12.21 13.85
CA GLN A 166 11.15 11.29 13.92
C GLN A 166 11.20 10.24 12.81
N VAL A 167 11.37 10.66 11.55
CA VAL A 167 11.48 9.74 10.40
C VAL A 167 12.67 8.77 10.57
N ARG A 168 13.85 9.27 10.99
CA ARG A 168 14.99 8.37 11.29
C ARG A 168 14.70 7.39 12.42
N GLN A 169 13.89 7.77 13.40
CA GLN A 169 13.54 6.88 14.50
C GLN A 169 12.60 5.78 14.01
N ILE A 170 11.61 6.11 13.19
CA ILE A 170 10.69 5.14 12.57
C ILE A 170 11.48 4.10 11.76
N ILE A 171 12.35 4.56 10.86
CA ILE A 171 13.19 3.66 10.04
C ILE A 171 14.06 2.75 10.91
N ARG A 172 14.69 3.28 11.97
CA ARG A 172 15.51 2.48 12.89
C ARG A 172 14.70 1.44 13.68
N ASP A 173 13.51 1.82 14.14
CA ASP A 173 12.63 0.90 14.86
C ASP A 173 12.15 -0.22 13.94
N ALA A 174 11.93 0.08 12.66
CA ALA A 174 11.60 -0.90 11.64
C ALA A 174 12.74 -1.87 11.34
N VAL A 175 13.97 -1.39 11.19
CA VAL A 175 15.15 -2.27 11.05
C VAL A 175 15.21 -3.24 12.24
N ARG A 176 15.06 -2.74 13.47
CA ARG A 176 15.03 -3.61 14.67
C ARG A 176 13.89 -4.64 14.60
N PHE A 177 12.72 -4.23 14.12
CA PHE A 177 11.56 -5.12 13.97
C PHE A 177 11.80 -6.23 12.95
N PHE A 178 12.40 -5.92 11.80
CA PHE A 178 12.78 -6.92 10.80
C PHE A 178 13.90 -7.85 11.29
N GLU A 179 14.88 -7.34 12.04
CA GLU A 179 15.92 -8.16 12.67
C GLU A 179 15.36 -9.17 13.70
N GLU A 180 14.22 -8.85 14.33
CA GLU A 180 13.51 -9.75 15.25
C GLU A 180 12.71 -10.85 14.54
N GLY A 181 12.63 -10.83 13.21
CA GLY A 181 12.00 -11.87 12.38
C GLY A 181 10.49 -11.73 12.23
N CYS A 182 9.95 -10.52 12.42
CA CYS A 182 8.54 -10.22 12.19
C CYS A 182 8.25 -9.97 10.70
N GLU A 183 7.10 -10.43 10.20
CA GLU A 183 6.71 -10.36 8.78
C GLU A 183 5.70 -9.24 8.46
N GLU A 184 5.22 -8.50 9.47
CA GLU A 184 4.34 -7.35 9.29
C GLU A 184 5.14 -6.11 8.87
N ASP A 185 4.59 -5.22 8.06
CA ASP A 185 5.21 -3.93 7.73
C ASP A 185 5.00 -2.94 8.89
N PRO A 186 6.05 -2.59 9.65
CA PRO A 186 5.93 -1.69 10.80
C PRO A 186 6.07 -0.21 10.41
N ILE A 187 6.30 0.11 9.13
CA ILE A 187 6.81 1.42 8.70
C ILE A 187 5.71 2.30 8.12
N ALA A 188 4.86 1.70 7.28
CA ALA A 188 3.88 2.43 6.49
C ALA A 188 3.00 3.33 7.38
N GLU A 189 2.28 2.78 8.36
CA GLU A 189 1.39 3.55 9.23
C GLU A 189 2.08 4.73 9.94
N ASP A 190 3.29 4.49 10.46
CA ASP A 190 4.05 5.51 11.20
C ASP A 190 4.53 6.64 10.27
N LEU A 191 5.05 6.32 9.08
CA LEU A 191 5.46 7.33 8.10
C LEU A 191 4.27 8.11 7.54
N LEU A 192 3.16 7.42 7.26
CA LEU A 192 1.93 8.05 6.80
C LEU A 192 1.39 9.04 7.84
N SER A 193 1.49 8.72 9.13
CA SER A 193 1.16 9.68 10.19
C SER A 193 2.04 10.94 10.17
N VAL A 194 3.32 10.83 9.77
CA VAL A 194 4.20 12.00 9.64
C VAL A 194 3.84 12.81 8.39
N VAL A 195 3.55 12.15 7.27
CA VAL A 195 3.08 12.82 6.03
C VAL A 195 1.78 13.57 6.28
N GLN A 196 0.85 12.98 7.03
CA GLN A 196 -0.41 13.64 7.42
C GLN A 196 -0.16 14.97 8.15
N THR A 197 0.95 15.10 8.89
CA THR A 197 1.31 16.38 9.52
C THR A 197 1.50 17.48 8.46
N ALA A 198 2.13 17.17 7.31
CA ALA A 198 2.26 18.14 6.22
C ALA A 198 0.92 18.45 5.56
N VAL A 199 0.07 17.44 5.34
CA VAL A 199 -1.29 17.62 4.79
C VAL A 199 -2.10 18.57 5.67
N ASP A 200 -2.05 18.42 6.99
CA ASP A 200 -2.73 19.31 7.94
C ASP A 200 -2.28 20.79 7.81
N PHE A 201 -1.02 21.04 7.42
CA PHE A 201 -0.53 22.39 7.15
C PHE A 201 -1.06 22.92 5.82
N SER A 202 -1.07 22.09 4.78
CA SER A 202 -1.69 22.45 3.49
C SER A 202 -3.17 22.81 3.64
N GLU A 203 -3.93 22.03 4.42
CA GLU A 203 -5.36 22.28 4.68
C GLU A 203 -5.63 23.60 5.42
N ARG A 204 -4.64 24.11 6.17
CA ARG A 204 -4.69 25.43 6.84
C ARG A 204 -4.25 26.59 5.93
N GLY A 205 -3.91 26.29 4.68
CA GLY A 205 -3.36 27.26 3.73
C GLY A 205 -1.88 27.57 3.96
N GLU A 206 -1.16 26.77 4.76
CA GLU A 206 0.25 26.97 5.09
C GLU A 206 1.15 26.10 4.19
N GLY A 207 1.00 26.24 2.87
CA GLY A 207 1.69 25.41 1.88
C GLY A 207 3.21 25.44 2.00
N GLU A 208 3.82 26.59 2.33
CA GLU A 208 5.29 26.68 2.52
C GLU A 208 5.79 25.84 3.71
N ASN A 209 5.00 25.79 4.79
CA ASN A 209 5.33 24.97 5.95
C ASN A 209 5.17 23.47 5.63
N ALA A 210 4.13 23.11 4.86
CA ALA A 210 3.93 21.75 4.38
C ALA A 210 5.09 21.29 3.49
N ILE A 211 5.53 22.12 2.54
CA ILE A 211 6.70 21.85 1.69
C ILE A 211 7.94 21.58 2.55
N ALA A 212 8.25 22.42 3.54
CA ALA A 212 9.43 22.21 4.39
C ALA A 212 9.36 20.92 5.23
N ILE A 213 8.17 20.49 5.64
CA ILE A 213 7.98 19.19 6.31
C ILE A 213 8.21 18.06 5.30
N LEU A 214 7.62 18.15 4.11
CA LEU A 214 7.74 17.12 3.08
C LEU A 214 9.17 16.97 2.57
N GLU A 215 9.90 18.08 2.37
CA GLU A 215 11.35 18.04 2.10
C GLU A 215 12.09 17.27 3.18
N ALA A 216 11.79 17.51 4.46
CA ALA A 216 12.43 16.81 5.56
C ALA A 216 12.06 15.33 5.61
N ILE A 217 10.83 14.95 5.28
CA ILE A 217 10.40 13.55 5.20
C ILE A 217 11.09 12.87 4.02
N THR A 218 10.88 13.35 2.79
CA THR A 218 11.39 12.74 1.56
C THR A 218 12.91 12.61 1.59
N PHE A 219 13.65 13.68 1.94
CA PHE A 219 15.10 13.62 2.07
C PHE A 219 15.55 12.56 3.09
N THR A 220 14.86 12.47 4.23
CA THR A 220 15.25 11.51 5.28
C THR A 220 14.91 10.08 4.88
N CYS A 221 13.80 9.86 4.16
CA CYS A 221 13.48 8.56 3.60
C CYS A 221 14.55 8.14 2.59
N VAL A 222 14.83 8.96 1.57
CA VAL A 222 15.83 8.68 0.52
C VAL A 222 17.19 8.31 1.13
N GLU A 223 17.67 9.09 2.10
CA GLU A 223 18.98 8.86 2.74
C GLU A 223 19.07 7.59 3.61
N ASN A 224 17.94 7.02 4.05
CA ASN A 224 17.93 5.91 5.02
C ASN A 224 17.12 4.70 4.54
N TRP A 225 16.51 4.73 3.36
CA TRP A 225 15.63 3.65 2.90
C TRP A 225 16.37 2.36 2.62
N ASP A 226 17.64 2.44 2.17
CA ASP A 226 18.47 1.26 1.93
C ASP A 226 18.59 0.36 3.17
N ASP A 227 18.53 0.93 4.38
CA ASP A 227 18.60 0.17 5.63
C ASP A 227 17.44 -0.82 5.81
N ILE A 228 16.28 -0.54 5.21
CA ILE A 228 15.06 -1.35 5.30
C ILE A 228 14.74 -2.08 3.98
N ALA A 229 15.19 -1.55 2.84
CA ALA A 229 15.04 -2.19 1.54
C ALA A 229 15.72 -3.57 1.49
N ASP A 230 16.85 -3.74 2.19
CA ASP A 230 17.55 -5.02 2.33
C ASP A 230 16.70 -6.12 3.00
N TYR A 231 15.66 -5.74 3.74
CA TYR A 231 14.69 -6.64 4.38
C TYR A 231 13.42 -6.87 3.55
N GLY A 232 13.33 -6.24 2.37
CA GLY A 232 12.18 -6.35 1.45
C GLY A 232 11.13 -5.26 1.63
N ALA A 233 11.43 -4.14 2.30
CA ALA A 233 10.52 -3.01 2.39
C ALA A 233 10.36 -2.30 1.03
N GLU A 234 9.13 -2.12 0.58
CA GLU A 234 8.78 -1.43 -0.67
C GLU A 234 8.43 0.04 -0.37
N ASN A 235 8.80 0.97 -1.25
CA ASN A 235 8.54 2.41 -1.08
C ASN A 235 7.26 2.89 -1.78
N ASP A 236 6.60 2.07 -2.60
CA ASP A 236 5.47 2.47 -3.44
C ASP A 236 4.34 3.15 -2.65
N GLU A 237 3.98 2.60 -1.49
CA GLU A 237 2.89 3.13 -0.63
C GLU A 237 3.24 4.54 -0.10
N ILE A 238 4.42 4.71 0.47
CA ILE A 238 4.85 6.02 1.00
C ILE A 238 5.10 7.04 -0.11
N VAL A 239 5.60 6.61 -1.27
CA VAL A 239 5.84 7.47 -2.43
C VAL A 239 4.51 8.01 -2.99
N SER A 240 3.48 7.16 -3.09
CA SER A 240 2.14 7.57 -3.51
C SER A 240 1.58 8.68 -2.59
N GLU A 241 1.73 8.51 -1.29
CA GLU A 241 1.22 9.44 -0.28
C GLU A 241 2.04 10.74 -0.23
N LEU A 242 3.36 10.64 -0.40
CA LEU A 242 4.22 11.81 -0.58
C LEU A 242 3.86 12.59 -1.84
N ASN A 243 3.58 11.93 -2.96
CA ASN A 243 3.16 12.58 -4.21
C ASN A 243 1.91 13.44 -4.02
N GLN A 244 0.89 12.88 -3.38
CA GLN A 244 -0.37 13.58 -3.11
C GLN A 244 -0.13 14.78 -2.18
N ALA A 245 0.58 14.57 -1.07
CA ALA A 245 0.86 15.63 -0.09
C ALA A 245 1.71 16.76 -0.68
N TRP A 246 2.71 16.43 -1.50
CA TRP A 246 3.54 17.39 -2.22
C TRP A 246 2.73 18.22 -3.22
N CYS A 247 1.86 17.58 -4.00
CA CYS A 247 0.98 18.28 -4.92
C CYS A 247 0.09 19.29 -4.20
N GLU A 248 -0.55 18.86 -3.11
CA GLU A 248 -1.43 19.73 -2.32
C GLU A 248 -0.65 20.92 -1.75
N ALA A 249 0.55 20.68 -1.22
CA ALA A 249 1.41 21.71 -0.66
C ALA A 249 1.88 22.73 -1.72
N ILE A 250 2.32 22.26 -2.89
CA ILE A 250 2.76 23.11 -4.01
C ILE A 250 1.62 23.94 -4.57
N LEU A 251 0.43 23.35 -4.73
CA LEU A 251 -0.74 24.06 -5.23
C LEU A 251 -1.34 25.01 -4.19
N THR A 252 -0.99 24.87 -2.91
CA THR A 252 -1.41 25.77 -1.84
C THR A 252 -0.41 26.93 -1.63
N ALA A 253 0.88 26.71 -1.87
CA ALA A 253 1.94 27.69 -1.63
C ALA A 253 2.05 28.76 -2.73
N GLU A 254 2.44 29.98 -2.35
CA GLU A 254 2.80 31.05 -3.28
C GLU A 254 4.30 31.00 -3.64
N LEU A 255 4.67 30.08 -4.54
CA LEU A 255 6.06 29.84 -4.94
C LEU A 255 6.58 30.81 -6.01
N THR A 256 7.83 31.27 -5.86
CA THR A 256 8.54 32.00 -6.93
C THR A 256 9.07 31.02 -8.00
N PRO A 257 9.38 31.50 -9.22
CA PRO A 257 9.98 30.66 -10.26
C PRO A 257 11.26 29.96 -9.81
N GLU A 258 12.10 30.62 -9.00
CA GLU A 258 13.33 30.05 -8.45
C GLU A 258 13.03 28.92 -7.46
N GLU A 259 12.08 29.13 -6.55
CA GLU A 259 11.65 28.10 -5.57
C GLU A 259 11.07 26.87 -6.28
N LYS A 260 10.29 27.07 -7.36
CA LYS A 260 9.79 25.96 -8.18
C LYS A 260 10.94 25.15 -8.79
N VAL A 261 11.96 25.81 -9.33
CA VAL A 261 13.12 25.12 -9.91
C VAL A 261 13.90 24.35 -8.85
N ASP A 262 14.11 24.94 -7.66
CA ASP A 262 14.82 24.26 -6.56
C ASP A 262 14.06 22.99 -6.11
N ILE A 263 12.74 23.07 -5.95
CA ILE A 263 11.90 21.91 -5.60
C ILE A 263 11.95 20.85 -6.71
N GLN A 264 11.86 21.26 -7.98
CA GLN A 264 11.93 20.33 -9.11
C GLN A 264 13.25 19.55 -9.12
N ILE A 265 14.38 20.24 -8.95
CA ILE A 265 15.72 19.61 -8.93
C ILE A 265 15.81 18.59 -7.79
N ASN A 266 15.28 18.92 -6.61
CA ASN A 266 15.30 18.00 -5.47
C ASN A 266 14.45 16.77 -5.73
N LEU A 267 13.23 16.93 -6.27
CA LEU A 267 12.34 15.82 -6.61
C LEU A 267 12.93 14.91 -7.68
N GLU A 268 13.55 15.47 -8.73
CA GLU A 268 14.25 14.70 -9.77
C GLU A 268 15.44 13.90 -9.19
N ALA A 269 16.20 14.51 -8.28
CA ALA A 269 17.30 13.81 -7.60
C ALA A 269 16.79 12.66 -6.71
N TRP A 270 15.75 12.90 -5.91
CA TRP A 270 15.16 11.87 -5.03
C TRP A 270 14.47 10.76 -5.82
N GLN A 271 13.85 11.08 -6.95
CA GLN A 271 13.28 10.10 -7.87
C GLN A 271 14.35 9.10 -8.33
N ASP A 272 15.50 9.60 -8.79
CA ASP A 272 16.60 8.77 -9.28
C ASP A 272 17.28 7.97 -8.15
N GLU A 273 17.52 8.61 -7.00
CA GLU A 273 18.18 7.98 -5.84
C GLU A 273 17.32 6.90 -5.19
N TRP A 274 16.01 7.13 -5.09
CA TRP A 274 15.07 6.24 -4.41
C TRP A 274 14.36 5.27 -5.35
N ASN A 275 14.59 5.38 -6.66
CA ASN A 275 13.88 4.64 -7.71
C ASN A 275 12.35 4.73 -7.52
N ALA A 276 11.86 5.96 -7.37
CA ALA A 276 10.45 6.30 -7.14
C ALA A 276 9.84 6.97 -8.38
N ASP A 277 8.53 7.17 -8.42
CA ASP A 277 7.88 8.01 -9.45
C ASP A 277 7.30 9.26 -8.79
N PHE A 278 7.82 10.44 -9.12
CA PHE A 278 7.32 11.75 -8.69
C PHE A 278 6.63 12.52 -9.84
N GLY A 279 6.13 11.82 -10.86
CA GLY A 279 5.50 12.43 -12.05
C GLY A 279 4.29 13.32 -11.73
N LEU A 280 3.43 12.91 -10.79
CA LEU A 280 2.26 13.68 -10.38
C LEU A 280 2.64 15.06 -9.80
N VAL A 281 3.62 15.10 -8.89
CA VAL A 281 4.10 16.36 -8.28
C VAL A 281 4.85 17.24 -9.27
N MET A 282 5.66 16.65 -10.15
CA MET A 282 6.34 17.38 -11.21
C MET A 282 5.32 18.07 -12.13
N GLU A 283 4.21 17.40 -12.44
CA GLU A 283 3.17 17.97 -13.27
C GLU A 283 2.38 19.09 -12.55
N ALA A 284 2.08 18.93 -11.26
CA ALA A 284 1.46 19.98 -10.45
C ALA A 284 2.35 21.24 -10.40
N LEU A 285 3.66 21.07 -10.28
CA LEU A 285 4.64 22.14 -10.27
C LEU A 285 4.77 22.86 -11.62
N ARG A 286 4.76 22.07 -12.72
CA ARG A 286 4.81 22.56 -14.11
C ARG A 286 3.56 23.36 -14.47
N GLN A 287 2.38 22.82 -14.20
CA GLN A 287 1.11 23.45 -14.54
C GLN A 287 0.78 24.62 -13.60
N GLY A 288 0.87 24.39 -12.28
CA GLY A 288 0.33 25.32 -11.28
C GLY A 288 -1.16 25.59 -11.49
N TRP A 289 -1.61 26.77 -11.04
CA TRP A 289 -2.95 27.31 -11.26
C TRP A 289 -3.05 28.22 -12.48
N ASP A 290 -1.91 28.65 -13.03
CA ASP A 290 -1.78 29.55 -14.18
C ASP A 290 -1.71 28.82 -15.53
N TYR A 291 -1.77 27.48 -15.53
CA TYR A 291 -1.81 26.69 -16.74
C TYR A 291 -2.97 27.09 -17.66
N PRO A 292 -2.72 27.50 -18.92
CA PRO A 292 -3.77 28.06 -19.77
C PRO A 292 -4.98 27.13 -20.02
N PRO A 293 -4.82 25.82 -20.27
CA PRO A 293 -5.95 24.90 -20.41
C PRO A 293 -6.79 24.79 -19.14
N LEU A 294 -6.14 24.72 -17.97
CA LEU A 294 -6.84 24.74 -16.69
C LEU A 294 -7.65 26.03 -16.52
N LEU A 295 -7.06 27.19 -16.81
CA LEU A 295 -7.78 28.47 -16.73
C LEU A 295 -9.01 28.54 -17.63
N GLN A 296 -8.97 27.91 -18.82
CA GLN A 296 -10.14 27.80 -19.70
C GLN A 296 -11.25 26.98 -19.03
N VAL A 297 -10.90 25.82 -18.47
CA VAL A 297 -11.84 24.96 -17.74
C VAL A 297 -12.45 25.69 -16.54
N LEU A 298 -11.63 26.37 -15.72
CA LEU A 298 -12.11 27.13 -14.55
C LEU A 298 -13.03 28.30 -14.94
N GLN A 299 -12.97 28.79 -16.19
CA GLN A 299 -13.88 29.78 -16.75
C GLN A 299 -15.15 29.18 -17.38
N GLY A 300 -15.28 27.85 -17.39
CA GLY A 300 -16.42 27.11 -17.94
C GLY A 300 -16.24 26.66 -19.40
N ASN A 301 -15.07 26.87 -20.00
CA ASN A 301 -14.77 26.40 -21.36
C ASN A 301 -14.25 24.97 -21.32
N ILE A 302 -15.16 24.01 -21.21
CA ILE A 302 -14.84 22.58 -21.11
C ILE A 302 -14.52 22.01 -22.50
N THR A 303 -13.42 21.27 -22.60
CA THR A 303 -12.98 20.59 -23.83
C THR A 303 -13.06 19.07 -23.67
N GLU A 304 -13.01 18.32 -24.77
CA GLU A 304 -12.97 16.84 -24.73
C GLU A 304 -11.71 16.28 -24.04
N ARG A 305 -10.64 17.09 -23.91
CA ARG A 305 -9.39 16.71 -23.24
C ARG A 305 -9.30 17.26 -21.80
N GLY A 306 -10.40 17.76 -21.26
CA GLY A 306 -10.41 18.40 -19.95
C GLY A 306 -9.47 19.61 -19.90
N ALA A 307 -8.59 19.63 -18.90
CA ALA A 307 -7.55 20.62 -18.65
C ALA A 307 -6.18 20.23 -19.26
N TRP A 308 -6.13 19.31 -20.25
CA TRP A 308 -4.89 18.80 -20.83
C TRP A 308 -4.70 19.21 -22.30
N GLU A 309 -3.46 19.59 -22.67
CA GLU A 309 -3.08 19.85 -24.07
C GLU A 309 -2.73 18.58 -24.84
N GLU A 310 -2.02 17.66 -24.20
CA GLU A 310 -1.52 16.42 -24.79
C GLU A 310 -2.40 15.22 -24.40
N ASP A 311 -1.86 14.00 -24.52
CA ASP A 311 -2.54 12.80 -24.05
C ASP A 311 -2.68 12.84 -22.53
N VAL A 312 -3.83 12.41 -22.02
CA VAL A 312 -4.14 12.45 -20.59
C VAL A 312 -3.29 11.41 -19.85
N PRO A 313 -2.45 11.81 -18.87
CA PRO A 313 -1.60 10.89 -18.13
C PRO A 313 -2.38 10.07 -17.10
N ASP A 314 -1.81 8.94 -16.66
CA ASP A 314 -2.46 8.02 -15.71
C ASP A 314 -2.76 8.66 -14.33
N TYR A 315 -1.98 9.67 -13.92
CA TYR A 315 -2.16 10.42 -12.67
C TYR A 315 -3.14 11.61 -12.80
N ALA A 316 -3.79 11.80 -13.96
CA ALA A 316 -4.65 12.96 -14.19
C ALA A 316 -5.82 13.05 -13.20
N ASP A 317 -6.40 11.91 -12.86
CA ASP A 317 -7.50 11.81 -11.89
C ASP A 317 -7.05 12.27 -10.50
N ASP A 318 -5.86 11.84 -10.04
CA ASP A 318 -5.30 12.24 -8.75
C ASP A 318 -5.07 13.76 -8.69
N LEU A 319 -4.49 14.35 -9.76
CA LEU A 319 -4.28 15.79 -9.84
C LEU A 319 -5.61 16.56 -9.82
N ALA A 320 -6.63 16.04 -10.51
CA ALA A 320 -7.96 16.62 -10.50
C ALA A 320 -8.56 16.60 -9.09
N LEU A 321 -8.50 15.47 -8.38
CA LEU A 321 -9.01 15.32 -7.01
C LEU A 321 -8.34 16.29 -6.02
N ILE A 322 -7.01 16.46 -6.11
CA ILE A 322 -6.27 17.39 -5.27
C ILE A 322 -6.71 18.84 -5.54
N ARG A 323 -6.84 19.23 -6.81
CA ARG A 323 -7.34 20.56 -7.18
C ARG A 323 -8.77 20.79 -6.71
N LEU A 324 -9.63 19.78 -6.81
CA LEU A 324 -11.01 19.82 -6.31
C LEU A 324 -11.04 20.03 -4.79
N LYS A 325 -10.21 19.31 -4.02
CA LYS A 325 -10.07 19.51 -2.57
C LYS A 325 -9.70 20.96 -2.24
N ILE A 326 -8.70 21.51 -2.92
CA ILE A 326 -8.26 22.90 -2.69
C ILE A 326 -9.37 23.90 -3.05
N LEU A 327 -10.07 23.72 -4.18
CA LEU A 327 -11.19 24.59 -4.58
C LEU A 327 -12.34 24.53 -3.57
N GLU A 328 -12.67 23.35 -3.03
CA GLU A 328 -13.69 23.19 -1.99
C GLU A 328 -13.30 23.94 -0.71
N GLY A 329 -12.05 23.80 -0.25
CA GLY A 329 -11.53 24.52 0.92
C GLY A 329 -11.51 26.05 0.75
N GLN A 330 -11.41 26.53 -0.49
CA GLN A 330 -11.49 27.95 -0.85
C GLN A 330 -12.92 28.44 -1.12
N GLU A 331 -13.94 27.59 -0.94
CA GLU A 331 -15.35 27.86 -1.26
C GLU A 331 -15.58 28.22 -2.74
N ARG A 332 -14.70 27.79 -3.64
CA ARG A 332 -14.72 28.04 -5.09
C ARG A 332 -15.54 26.99 -5.83
N TYR A 333 -16.80 26.85 -5.43
CA TYR A 333 -17.67 25.74 -5.86
C TYR A 333 -18.02 25.75 -7.35
N GLN A 334 -18.08 26.92 -7.99
CA GLN A 334 -18.41 26.97 -9.42
C GLN A 334 -17.25 26.46 -10.28
N GLU A 335 -16.02 26.82 -9.90
CA GLU A 335 -14.79 26.34 -10.51
C GLU A 335 -14.59 24.84 -10.26
N TYR A 336 -14.91 24.38 -9.04
CA TYR A 336 -14.95 22.95 -8.70
C TYR A 336 -15.85 22.18 -9.68
N LEU A 337 -17.08 22.65 -9.90
CA LEU A 337 -18.04 21.97 -10.78
C LEU A 337 -17.55 21.93 -12.23
N TYR A 338 -16.90 22.99 -12.71
CA TYR A 338 -16.34 22.98 -14.07
C TYR A 338 -15.16 22.03 -14.20
N LEU A 339 -14.25 22.01 -13.22
CA LEU A 339 -13.11 21.12 -13.24
C LEU A 339 -13.54 19.65 -13.11
N ALA A 340 -14.42 19.33 -12.16
CA ALA A 340 -14.90 17.97 -11.96
C ALA A 340 -15.58 17.42 -13.22
N LYS A 341 -16.37 18.27 -13.90
CA LYS A 341 -17.01 17.90 -15.17
C LYS A 341 -16.01 17.73 -16.33
N ALA A 342 -14.99 18.58 -16.39
CA ALA A 342 -13.99 18.54 -17.46
C ALA A 342 -13.06 17.33 -17.35
N GLU A 343 -12.71 16.93 -16.13
CA GLU A 343 -11.82 15.80 -15.83
C GLU A 343 -12.58 14.47 -15.67
N GLY A 344 -13.89 14.43 -15.93
CA GLY A 344 -14.68 13.20 -15.82
C GLY A 344 -14.90 12.69 -14.39
N GLN A 345 -14.62 13.52 -13.37
CA GLN A 345 -14.81 13.23 -11.94
C GLN A 345 -16.30 13.27 -11.57
N THR A 346 -17.05 12.30 -12.09
CA THR A 346 -18.52 12.27 -12.09
C THR A 346 -19.08 12.18 -10.67
N GLN A 347 -18.49 11.35 -9.79
CA GLN A 347 -18.92 11.26 -8.40
C GLN A 347 -18.81 12.61 -7.68
N GLN A 348 -17.67 13.30 -7.84
CA GLN A 348 -17.37 14.59 -7.24
C GLN A 348 -18.31 15.66 -7.80
N TYR A 349 -18.52 15.70 -9.11
CA TYR A 349 -19.43 16.63 -9.77
C TYR A 349 -20.88 16.48 -9.27
N LEU A 350 -21.41 15.26 -9.26
CA LEU A 350 -22.79 14.98 -8.85
C LEU A 350 -23.01 15.26 -7.36
N THR A 351 -22.11 14.81 -6.50
CA THR A 351 -22.22 15.04 -5.05
C THR A 351 -22.08 16.51 -4.70
N MET A 352 -21.20 17.26 -5.37
CA MET A 352 -21.11 18.70 -5.15
C MET A 352 -22.39 19.43 -5.56
N LEU A 353 -23.02 19.09 -6.70
CA LEU A 353 -24.34 19.65 -7.06
C LEU A 353 -25.38 19.37 -5.96
N GLY A 354 -25.40 18.14 -5.45
CA GLY A 354 -26.26 17.76 -4.32
C GLY A 354 -26.02 18.61 -3.08
N ARG A 355 -24.77 18.73 -2.61
CA ARG A 355 -24.38 19.52 -1.43
C ARG A 355 -24.77 21.00 -1.54
N LEU A 356 -24.72 21.56 -2.75
CA LEU A 356 -25.13 22.93 -3.03
C LEU A 356 -26.65 23.11 -3.15
N GLY A 357 -27.44 22.05 -2.96
CA GLY A 357 -28.90 22.06 -3.10
C GLY A 357 -29.40 22.15 -4.54
N ARG A 358 -28.53 21.96 -5.54
CA ARG A 358 -28.87 21.99 -6.98
C ARG A 358 -29.44 20.63 -7.42
N VAL A 359 -30.50 20.20 -6.74
CA VAL A 359 -31.07 18.85 -6.84
C VAL A 359 -31.52 18.51 -8.27
N GLU A 360 -32.26 19.40 -8.94
CA GLU A 360 -32.75 19.14 -10.30
C GLU A 360 -31.58 18.93 -11.29
N GLU A 361 -30.55 19.76 -11.20
CA GLU A 361 -29.37 19.66 -12.05
C GLU A 361 -28.55 18.40 -11.75
N ALA A 362 -28.44 17.99 -10.49
CA ALA A 362 -27.78 16.75 -10.12
C ALA A 362 -28.49 15.53 -10.72
N ILE A 363 -29.83 15.54 -10.75
CA ILE A 363 -30.63 14.45 -11.33
C ILE A 363 -30.48 14.41 -12.84
N ASP A 364 -30.60 15.57 -13.51
CA ASP A 364 -30.44 15.66 -14.96
C ASP A 364 -29.02 15.23 -15.40
N ALA A 365 -28.00 15.63 -14.63
CA ALA A 365 -26.64 15.18 -14.86
C ALA A 365 -26.48 13.67 -14.64
N ALA A 366 -27.04 13.13 -13.56
CA ALA A 366 -26.96 11.71 -13.23
C ALA A 366 -27.56 10.83 -14.35
N GLN A 367 -28.66 11.25 -14.99
CA GLN A 367 -29.26 10.51 -16.11
C GLN A 367 -28.32 10.31 -17.31
N THR A 368 -27.32 11.17 -17.48
CA THR A 368 -26.43 11.16 -18.66
C THR A 368 -25.00 10.74 -18.36
N GLN A 369 -24.52 10.97 -17.13
CA GLN A 369 -23.11 10.80 -16.78
C GLN A 369 -22.87 9.67 -15.77
N MET A 370 -23.83 9.38 -14.89
CA MET A 370 -23.70 8.35 -13.85
C MET A 370 -23.58 6.97 -14.48
N ASN A 371 -22.49 6.27 -14.18
CA ASN A 371 -22.12 5.01 -14.81
C ASN A 371 -21.76 3.89 -13.83
N SER A 372 -21.65 4.18 -12.52
CA SER A 372 -21.32 3.19 -11.49
C SER A 372 -22.28 3.19 -10.29
N MET A 373 -22.31 2.07 -9.55
CA MET A 373 -23.07 1.98 -8.30
C MET A 373 -22.52 2.94 -7.24
N GLU A 374 -21.21 3.13 -7.20
CA GLU A 374 -20.51 4.00 -6.25
C GLU A 374 -20.96 5.46 -6.41
N GLU A 375 -21.00 5.95 -7.64
CA GLU A 375 -21.51 7.30 -7.96
C GLU A 375 -22.96 7.47 -7.54
N ALA A 376 -23.82 6.49 -7.90
CA ALA A 376 -25.23 6.51 -7.54
C ALA A 376 -25.42 6.51 -6.02
N PHE A 377 -24.64 5.70 -5.31
CA PHE A 377 -24.73 5.59 -3.87
C PHE A 377 -24.28 6.89 -3.18
N ALA A 378 -23.16 7.47 -3.63
CA ALA A 378 -22.65 8.72 -3.10
C ALA A 378 -23.65 9.89 -3.33
N LEU A 379 -24.21 10.00 -4.54
CA LEU A 379 -25.22 11.01 -4.85
C LEU A 379 -26.50 10.80 -4.02
N ALA A 380 -27.00 9.57 -3.95
CA ALA A 380 -28.22 9.27 -3.19
C ALA A 380 -28.08 9.61 -1.70
N LYS A 381 -26.94 9.28 -1.07
CA LYS A 381 -26.66 9.70 0.31
C LYS A 381 -26.67 11.22 0.45
N THR A 382 -25.98 11.91 -0.45
CA THR A 382 -25.91 13.38 -0.45
C THR A 382 -27.30 14.00 -0.58
N LEU A 383 -28.15 13.52 -1.49
CA LEU A 383 -29.51 14.00 -1.66
C LEU A 383 -30.38 13.72 -0.43
N SER A 384 -30.19 12.57 0.20
CA SER A 384 -30.89 12.20 1.44
C SER A 384 -30.53 13.15 2.60
N GLU A 385 -29.24 13.46 2.77
CA GLU A 385 -28.75 14.43 3.77
C GLU A 385 -29.32 15.85 3.55
N GLN A 386 -29.61 16.21 2.30
CA GLN A 386 -30.27 17.48 1.93
C GLN A 386 -31.80 17.43 2.05
N GLY A 387 -32.38 16.30 2.46
CA GLY A 387 -33.82 16.10 2.61
C GLY A 387 -34.58 15.82 1.31
N ALA A 388 -33.88 15.65 0.18
CA ALA A 388 -34.46 15.27 -1.12
C ALA A 388 -34.67 13.74 -1.20
N LEU A 389 -35.44 13.20 -0.25
CA LEU A 389 -35.53 11.76 -0.01
C LEU A 389 -36.09 10.97 -1.22
N GLN A 390 -37.11 11.50 -1.91
CA GLN A 390 -37.68 10.80 -3.07
C GLN A 390 -36.67 10.72 -4.23
N GLN A 391 -35.97 11.82 -4.49
CA GLN A 391 -34.94 11.88 -5.52
C GLN A 391 -33.76 10.98 -5.18
N ALA A 392 -33.36 10.94 -3.90
CA ALA A 392 -32.35 10.01 -3.40
C ALA A 392 -32.74 8.55 -3.66
N LEU A 393 -34.00 8.19 -3.38
CA LEU A 393 -34.51 6.85 -3.67
C LEU A 393 -34.46 6.53 -5.17
N ASP A 394 -34.91 7.45 -6.02
CA ASP A 394 -34.93 7.24 -7.47
C ASP A 394 -33.51 7.03 -8.05
N ILE A 395 -32.53 7.82 -7.60
CA ILE A 395 -31.11 7.65 -7.96
C ILE A 395 -30.58 6.30 -7.50
N ALA A 396 -30.84 5.92 -6.25
CA ALA A 396 -30.33 4.67 -5.69
C ALA A 396 -30.91 3.43 -6.38
N GLN A 397 -32.21 3.44 -6.70
CA GLN A 397 -32.86 2.38 -7.47
C GLN A 397 -32.28 2.25 -8.88
N SER A 398 -31.98 3.39 -9.52
CA SER A 398 -31.36 3.41 -10.84
C SER A 398 -29.93 2.88 -10.77
N GLY A 399 -29.19 3.28 -9.73
CA GLY A 399 -27.83 2.84 -9.42
C GLY A 399 -27.66 1.34 -9.26
N LEU A 400 -28.64 0.64 -8.69
CA LEU A 400 -28.59 -0.83 -8.52
C LEU A 400 -28.47 -1.60 -9.85
N ASN A 401 -28.73 -0.95 -11.00
CA ASN A 401 -28.57 -1.56 -12.32
C ASN A 401 -27.23 -1.21 -13.01
N LEU A 402 -26.40 -0.39 -12.39
CA LEU A 402 -25.08 0.00 -12.89
C LEU A 402 -24.00 -1.00 -12.43
N PRO A 403 -22.85 -1.11 -13.10
CA PRO A 403 -21.71 -1.88 -12.59
C PRO A 403 -21.16 -1.26 -11.30
N GLY A 404 -20.66 -2.09 -10.39
CA GLY A 404 -20.03 -1.64 -9.16
C GLY A 404 -19.81 -2.76 -8.15
N ASN A 405 -19.15 -2.43 -7.04
CA ASN A 405 -18.76 -3.38 -6.00
C ASN A 405 -19.56 -3.21 -4.70
N CYS A 406 -20.33 -2.12 -4.57
CA CYS A 406 -21.13 -1.80 -3.37
C CYS A 406 -22.60 -2.24 -3.45
N GLN A 407 -22.94 -3.26 -4.27
CA GLN A 407 -24.33 -3.70 -4.48
C GLN A 407 -25.05 -4.07 -3.17
N TYR A 408 -24.33 -4.70 -2.23
CA TYR A 408 -24.91 -5.06 -0.93
C TYR A 408 -25.25 -3.82 -0.11
N GLU A 409 -24.28 -2.93 0.08
CA GLU A 409 -24.42 -1.70 0.87
C GLU A 409 -25.47 -0.77 0.28
N LEU A 410 -25.44 -0.56 -1.04
CA LEU A 410 -26.42 0.24 -1.76
C LEU A 410 -27.82 -0.38 -1.64
N GLY A 411 -27.96 -1.69 -1.81
CA GLY A 411 -29.26 -2.37 -1.73
C GLY A 411 -29.89 -2.32 -0.34
N ILE A 412 -29.09 -2.52 0.72
CA ILE A 412 -29.56 -2.38 2.11
C ILE A 412 -29.99 -0.94 2.39
N TRP A 413 -29.13 0.04 2.09
CA TRP A 413 -29.43 1.44 2.34
C TRP A 413 -30.66 1.92 1.55
N THR A 414 -30.79 1.51 0.28
CA THR A 414 -31.97 1.81 -0.55
C THR A 414 -33.23 1.19 0.04
N SER A 415 -33.13 -0.02 0.60
CA SER A 415 -34.27 -0.67 1.27
C SER A 415 -34.71 0.10 2.51
N ASP A 416 -33.77 0.54 3.35
CA ASP A 416 -34.04 1.36 4.53
C ASP A 416 -34.77 2.66 4.16
N LEU A 417 -34.23 3.40 3.18
CA LEU A 417 -34.82 4.65 2.71
C LEU A 417 -36.23 4.44 2.11
N ALA A 418 -36.41 3.37 1.33
CA ALA A 418 -37.71 3.04 0.77
C ALA A 418 -38.76 2.71 1.85
N VAL A 419 -38.36 2.03 2.94
CA VAL A 419 -39.25 1.80 4.09
C VAL A 419 -39.63 3.11 4.77
N GLU A 420 -38.68 4.02 4.97
CA GLU A 420 -38.94 5.35 5.56
C GLU A 420 -39.97 6.13 4.73
N LEU A 421 -39.89 6.03 3.40
CA LEU A 421 -40.82 6.66 2.46
C LEU A 421 -42.13 5.89 2.26
N GLY A 422 -42.32 4.76 2.95
CA GLY A 422 -43.53 3.93 2.84
C GLY A 422 -43.66 3.18 1.51
N ASN A 423 -42.56 3.01 0.77
CA ASN A 423 -42.52 2.29 -0.50
C ASN A 423 -42.01 0.84 -0.30
N SER A 424 -42.89 -0.05 0.14
CA SER A 424 -42.56 -1.46 0.41
C SER A 424 -42.10 -2.23 -0.83
N GLU A 425 -42.58 -1.87 -2.03
CA GLU A 425 -42.17 -2.53 -3.28
C GLU A 425 -40.71 -2.21 -3.61
N ALA A 426 -40.34 -0.92 -3.59
CA ALA A 426 -38.95 -0.50 -3.78
C ALA A 426 -38.04 -1.10 -2.70
N ALA A 427 -38.50 -1.13 -1.44
CA ALA A 427 -37.75 -1.69 -0.34
C ALA A 427 -37.42 -3.17 -0.56
N LEU A 428 -38.40 -3.95 -1.01
CA LEU A 428 -38.27 -5.37 -1.29
C LEU A 428 -37.34 -5.64 -2.48
N LEU A 429 -37.44 -4.85 -3.55
CA LEU A 429 -36.56 -4.98 -4.72
C LEU A 429 -35.09 -4.70 -4.35
N ALA A 430 -34.85 -3.65 -3.58
CA ALA A 430 -33.51 -3.23 -3.18
C ALA A 430 -32.80 -4.26 -2.27
N ILE A 431 -33.48 -4.75 -1.24
CA ILE A 431 -32.91 -5.78 -0.35
C ILE A 431 -32.71 -7.11 -1.09
N LYS A 432 -33.57 -7.45 -2.06
CA LYS A 432 -33.38 -8.62 -2.92
C LYS A 432 -32.11 -8.49 -3.77
N ALA A 433 -31.79 -7.29 -4.25
CA ALA A 433 -30.54 -7.03 -4.98
C ALA A 433 -29.31 -7.21 -4.08
N ALA A 434 -29.35 -6.75 -2.82
CA ALA A 434 -28.28 -6.99 -1.86
C ALA A 434 -28.09 -8.50 -1.56
N PHE A 435 -29.21 -9.19 -1.33
CA PHE A 435 -29.25 -10.61 -1.01
C PHE A 435 -28.68 -11.51 -2.13
N GLN A 436 -28.80 -11.10 -3.40
CA GLN A 436 -28.24 -11.85 -4.54
C GLN A 436 -26.72 -12.00 -4.47
N VAL A 437 -26.02 -10.97 -3.97
CA VAL A 437 -24.56 -10.97 -3.86
C VAL A 437 -24.12 -11.61 -2.55
N LYS A 438 -24.81 -11.27 -1.45
CA LYS A 438 -24.46 -11.73 -0.10
C LYS A 438 -25.71 -12.16 0.67
N PRO A 439 -26.14 -13.43 0.54
CA PRO A 439 -27.28 -13.95 1.29
C PRO A 439 -27.05 -13.88 2.80
N SER A 440 -28.07 -13.43 3.52
CA SER A 440 -28.10 -13.36 4.99
C SER A 440 -29.45 -13.84 5.51
N PHE A 441 -29.44 -14.54 6.64
CA PHE A 441 -30.69 -14.96 7.28
C PHE A 441 -31.51 -13.76 7.78
N VAL A 442 -30.84 -12.70 8.26
CA VAL A 442 -31.51 -11.47 8.72
C VAL A 442 -32.27 -10.79 7.57
N ASP A 443 -31.62 -10.68 6.40
CA ASP A 443 -32.25 -10.06 5.22
C ASP A 443 -33.39 -10.92 4.67
N TYR A 444 -33.29 -12.24 4.82
CA TYR A 444 -34.35 -13.17 4.47
C TYR A 444 -35.62 -12.95 5.31
N GLU A 445 -35.49 -12.85 6.63
CA GLU A 445 -36.61 -12.56 7.54
C GLU A 445 -37.20 -11.18 7.25
N ARG A 446 -36.34 -10.17 7.03
CA ARG A 446 -36.77 -8.82 6.67
C ARG A 446 -37.56 -8.78 5.37
N MET A 447 -37.16 -9.56 4.36
CA MET A 447 -37.93 -9.71 3.11
C MET A 447 -39.28 -10.38 3.32
N ALA A 448 -39.41 -11.30 4.29
CA ALA A 448 -40.69 -11.90 4.64
C ALA A 448 -41.67 -10.87 5.20
N GLU A 449 -41.20 -9.98 6.06
CA GLU A 449 -41.99 -8.87 6.60
C GLU A 449 -42.42 -7.89 5.51
N LEU A 450 -41.50 -7.49 4.62
CA LEU A 450 -41.78 -6.55 3.52
C LEU A 450 -42.72 -7.12 2.46
N ALA A 451 -42.64 -8.43 2.18
CA ALA A 451 -43.44 -9.05 1.13
C ALA A 451 -44.92 -9.25 1.51
N GLY A 452 -45.22 -9.36 2.81
CA GLY A 452 -46.60 -9.56 3.29
C GLY A 452 -47.31 -10.73 2.59
N GLU A 453 -48.45 -10.44 1.96
CA GLU A 453 -49.26 -11.45 1.24
C GLU A 453 -48.54 -12.09 0.05
N ASN A 454 -47.52 -11.42 -0.52
CA ASN A 454 -46.74 -11.92 -1.65
C ASN A 454 -45.56 -12.81 -1.24
N TRP A 455 -45.39 -13.10 0.07
CA TRP A 455 -44.24 -13.83 0.60
C TRP A 455 -43.99 -15.15 -0.11
N GLU A 456 -45.01 -15.95 -0.40
CA GLU A 456 -44.83 -17.26 -1.04
C GLU A 456 -44.12 -17.17 -2.40
N SER A 457 -44.44 -16.13 -3.19
CA SER A 457 -43.78 -15.90 -4.48
C SER A 457 -42.33 -15.45 -4.29
N VAL A 458 -42.10 -14.52 -3.35
CA VAL A 458 -40.77 -13.98 -3.04
C VAL A 458 -39.86 -15.08 -2.49
N LYS A 459 -40.34 -15.84 -1.52
CA LYS A 459 -39.66 -17.00 -0.93
C LYS A 459 -39.15 -17.98 -1.97
N THR A 460 -39.98 -18.32 -2.95
CA THR A 460 -39.61 -19.25 -4.02
C THR A 460 -38.40 -18.75 -4.80
N ASP A 461 -38.35 -17.45 -5.10
CA ASP A 461 -37.20 -16.82 -5.74
C ASP A 461 -35.96 -16.78 -4.85
N LEU A 462 -36.12 -16.42 -3.57
CA LEU A 462 -35.00 -16.34 -2.63
C LEU A 462 -34.34 -17.70 -2.42
N LEU A 463 -35.13 -18.76 -2.26
CA LEU A 463 -34.60 -20.13 -2.12
C LEU A 463 -33.85 -20.60 -3.37
N ARG A 464 -34.26 -20.16 -4.57
CA ARG A 464 -33.51 -20.41 -5.79
C ARG A 464 -32.15 -19.70 -5.75
N ILE A 465 -32.10 -18.44 -5.32
CA ILE A 465 -30.84 -17.67 -5.16
C ILE A 465 -29.91 -18.37 -4.16
N VAL A 466 -30.42 -18.77 -3.00
CA VAL A 466 -29.64 -19.46 -1.94
C VAL A 466 -29.00 -20.75 -2.46
N ARG A 467 -29.72 -21.52 -3.30
CA ARG A 467 -29.22 -22.76 -3.91
C ARG A 467 -28.12 -22.51 -4.94
N THR A 468 -28.19 -21.42 -5.71
CA THR A 468 -27.25 -21.14 -6.80
C THR A 468 -26.07 -20.29 -6.39
N CYS A 469 -26.19 -19.51 -5.30
CA CYS A 469 -25.13 -18.62 -4.84
C CYS A 469 -23.86 -19.42 -4.54
N SER A 470 -22.70 -19.00 -5.06
CA SER A 470 -21.41 -19.62 -4.81
C SER A 470 -20.42 -18.54 -4.37
N GLY A 471 -20.35 -18.31 -3.07
CA GLY A 471 -19.44 -17.35 -2.45
C GLY A 471 -18.89 -17.90 -1.14
N TRP A 472 -17.63 -17.61 -0.85
CA TRP A 472 -16.99 -17.98 0.41
C TRP A 472 -17.71 -17.30 1.59
N GLY A 473 -17.99 -18.03 2.66
CA GLY A 473 -18.66 -17.49 3.85
C GLY A 473 -20.19 -17.43 3.78
N THR A 474 -20.81 -17.94 2.70
CA THR A 474 -22.28 -17.99 2.56
C THR A 474 -22.91 -19.20 3.24
N GLU A 475 -22.12 -20.15 3.72
CA GLU A 475 -22.58 -21.47 4.17
C GLU A 475 -23.46 -21.39 5.42
N SER A 476 -23.15 -20.47 6.36
CA SER A 476 -24.01 -20.28 7.54
C SER A 476 -25.38 -19.75 7.14
N ALA A 477 -25.43 -18.71 6.31
CA ALA A 477 -26.70 -18.12 5.88
C ALA A 477 -27.55 -19.14 5.13
N LYS A 478 -26.96 -19.94 4.22
CA LYS A 478 -27.67 -21.00 3.49
C LYS A 478 -28.28 -22.03 4.43
N VAL A 479 -27.48 -22.54 5.37
CA VAL A 479 -27.96 -23.53 6.35
C VAL A 479 -29.07 -22.94 7.20
N ASP A 480 -28.91 -21.72 7.71
CA ASP A 480 -29.90 -21.09 8.58
C ASP A 480 -31.23 -20.88 7.85
N ILE A 481 -31.19 -20.42 6.59
CA ILE A 481 -32.38 -20.29 5.75
C ILE A 481 -33.02 -21.66 5.45
N PHE A 482 -32.24 -22.66 5.04
CA PHE A 482 -32.79 -23.99 4.75
C PHE A 482 -33.39 -24.67 5.98
N LEU A 483 -32.75 -24.53 7.14
CA LEU A 483 -33.29 -25.07 8.39
C LEU A 483 -34.56 -24.34 8.83
N HIS A 484 -34.62 -23.01 8.67
CA HIS A 484 -35.83 -22.23 8.92
C HIS A 484 -37.01 -22.70 8.06
N GLU A 485 -36.77 -22.97 6.78
CA GLU A 485 -37.77 -23.46 5.82
C GLU A 485 -38.05 -24.97 5.91
N GLY A 486 -37.40 -25.70 6.84
CA GLY A 486 -37.55 -27.14 6.98
C GLY A 486 -36.96 -27.96 5.83
N LEU A 487 -36.11 -27.36 4.99
CA LEU A 487 -35.41 -27.95 3.86
C LEU A 487 -34.14 -28.68 4.32
N ILE A 488 -34.33 -29.73 5.12
CA ILE A 488 -33.25 -30.41 5.83
C ILE A 488 -32.28 -31.10 4.86
N ASP A 489 -32.77 -31.63 3.74
CA ASP A 489 -31.90 -32.28 2.74
C ASP A 489 -30.98 -31.28 2.03
N ASP A 490 -31.46 -30.06 1.75
CA ASP A 490 -30.63 -28.98 1.20
C ASP A 490 -29.54 -28.58 2.23
N ALA A 491 -29.88 -28.46 3.52
CA ALA A 491 -28.91 -28.17 4.58
C ALA A 491 -27.88 -29.30 4.77
N ILE A 492 -28.30 -30.57 4.63
CA ILE A 492 -27.41 -31.75 4.65
C ILE A 492 -26.41 -31.69 3.49
N ALA A 493 -26.85 -31.29 2.29
CA ALA A 493 -25.98 -31.19 1.12
C ALA A 493 -24.81 -30.23 1.39
N ILE A 494 -25.09 -29.03 1.94
CA ILE A 494 -24.05 -28.08 2.34
C ILE A 494 -23.12 -28.69 3.41
N ALA A 495 -23.67 -29.30 4.46
CA ALA A 495 -22.89 -29.88 5.54
C ALA A 495 -21.96 -31.05 5.13
N ASN A 496 -22.21 -31.68 3.97
CA ASN A 496 -21.35 -32.73 3.44
C ASN A 496 -20.03 -32.18 2.87
N GLU A 497 -20.07 -30.99 2.28
CA GLU A 497 -18.91 -30.32 1.67
C GLU A 497 -18.04 -29.62 2.72
N LEU A 498 -18.63 -29.26 3.86
CA LEU A 498 -17.94 -28.57 4.94
C LEU A 498 -16.86 -29.41 5.64
N SER A 499 -15.70 -28.78 5.85
CA SER A 499 -14.62 -29.35 6.67
C SER A 499 -14.98 -29.37 8.17
N SER A 500 -14.21 -30.08 8.98
CA SER A 500 -14.42 -30.13 10.43
C SER A 500 -14.25 -28.78 11.15
N ASN A 501 -13.70 -27.76 10.47
CA ASN A 501 -13.56 -26.42 11.04
C ASN A 501 -14.93 -25.74 11.24
N TYR A 502 -15.95 -26.15 10.47
CA TYR A 502 -17.33 -25.68 10.59
C TYR A 502 -18.16 -26.54 11.55
N SER A 503 -17.56 -27.01 12.65
CA SER A 503 -18.18 -27.99 13.55
C SER A 503 -19.52 -27.52 14.12
N GLU A 504 -19.64 -26.24 14.51
CA GLU A 504 -20.88 -25.67 15.03
C GLU A 504 -22.00 -25.67 13.99
N LEU A 505 -21.69 -25.27 12.76
CA LEU A 505 -22.64 -25.24 11.65
C LEU A 505 -23.14 -26.65 11.31
N ILE A 506 -22.23 -27.62 11.22
CA ILE A 506 -22.58 -29.02 10.97
C ILE A 506 -23.40 -29.59 12.15
N HIS A 507 -23.07 -29.25 13.40
CA HIS A 507 -23.85 -29.68 14.56
C HIS A 507 -25.28 -29.16 14.54
N ARG A 508 -25.52 -27.92 14.07
CA ARG A 508 -26.86 -27.37 13.86
C ARG A 508 -27.65 -28.22 12.86
N VAL A 509 -27.06 -28.52 11.70
CA VAL A 509 -27.67 -29.39 10.68
C VAL A 509 -27.95 -30.79 11.24
N MET A 510 -27.01 -31.37 12.00
CA MET A 510 -27.21 -32.67 12.64
C MET A 510 -28.38 -32.68 13.61
N ASN A 511 -28.53 -31.64 14.44
CA ASN A 511 -29.65 -31.57 15.38
C ASN A 511 -30.99 -31.59 14.64
N ALA A 512 -31.11 -30.80 13.56
CA ALA A 512 -32.31 -30.80 12.73
C ALA A 512 -32.50 -32.12 11.98
N ALA A 513 -31.42 -32.78 11.54
CA ALA A 513 -31.48 -34.02 10.79
C ALA A 513 -31.73 -35.28 11.64
N ILE A 514 -31.59 -35.25 12.97
CA ILE A 514 -31.80 -36.43 13.84
C ILE A 514 -33.16 -37.12 13.60
N PRO A 515 -34.31 -36.41 13.62
CA PRO A 515 -35.60 -37.06 13.40
C PRO A 515 -35.87 -37.42 11.92
N HIS A 516 -35.16 -36.81 10.96
CA HIS A 516 -35.45 -36.98 9.52
C HIS A 516 -34.49 -37.95 8.82
N ASN A 517 -33.21 -37.91 9.15
CA ASN A 517 -32.16 -38.73 8.57
C ASN A 517 -31.09 -39.12 9.61
N PRO A 518 -31.44 -39.94 10.62
CA PRO A 518 -30.52 -40.34 11.67
C PRO A 518 -29.32 -41.14 11.13
N THR A 519 -29.50 -41.86 10.01
CA THR A 519 -28.43 -42.62 9.35
C THR A 519 -27.31 -41.69 8.86
N TRP A 520 -27.66 -40.56 8.23
CA TRP A 520 -26.67 -39.56 7.82
C TRP A 520 -25.92 -38.98 9.02
N VAL A 521 -26.64 -38.58 10.08
CA VAL A 521 -26.03 -38.04 11.31
C VAL A 521 -25.03 -39.02 11.89
N ILE A 522 -25.41 -40.29 12.02
CA ILE A 522 -24.53 -41.37 12.51
C ILE A 522 -23.28 -41.48 11.63
N ALA A 523 -23.43 -41.64 10.32
CA ALA A 523 -22.29 -41.86 9.43
C ALA A 523 -21.32 -40.67 9.43
N ASN A 524 -21.86 -39.45 9.37
CA ASN A 524 -21.11 -38.21 9.28
C ASN A 524 -20.36 -37.91 10.59
N ALA A 525 -21.02 -38.08 11.74
CA ALA A 525 -20.43 -37.87 13.06
C ALA A 525 -19.34 -38.92 13.37
N ARG A 526 -19.58 -40.20 13.07
CA ARG A 526 -18.59 -41.27 13.24
C ARG A 526 -17.31 -41.01 12.46
N ARG A 527 -17.44 -40.67 11.17
CA ARG A 527 -16.31 -40.34 10.31
C ARG A 527 -15.43 -39.22 10.89
N ARG A 528 -16.04 -38.15 11.40
CA ARG A 528 -15.31 -37.01 11.97
C ARG A 528 -14.69 -37.34 13.34
N ALA A 529 -15.41 -38.07 14.19
CA ALA A 529 -14.90 -38.52 15.47
C ALA A 529 -13.70 -39.46 15.33
N GLU A 530 -13.82 -40.49 14.47
CA GLU A 530 -12.77 -41.48 14.22
C GLU A 530 -11.50 -40.82 13.68
N LYS A 531 -11.61 -39.89 12.71
CA LYS A 531 -10.46 -39.13 12.19
C LYS A 531 -9.69 -38.39 13.30
N ILE A 532 -10.39 -37.76 14.24
CA ILE A 532 -9.76 -37.04 15.36
C ILE A 532 -9.12 -38.04 16.34
N MET A 533 -9.82 -39.12 16.66
CA MET A 533 -9.29 -40.15 17.56
C MET A 533 -8.03 -40.78 16.98
N ASP A 534 -8.04 -41.19 15.70
CA ASP A 534 -6.94 -41.85 15.01
C ASP A 534 -5.67 -40.99 14.91
N ALA A 535 -5.81 -39.67 14.77
CA ALA A 535 -4.68 -38.73 14.77
C ALA A 535 -3.85 -38.73 16.07
N GLY A 536 -4.40 -39.25 17.19
CA GLY A 536 -3.66 -39.50 18.42
C GLY A 536 -3.32 -38.25 19.26
N LYS A 537 -3.75 -37.06 18.82
CA LYS A 537 -3.51 -35.79 19.50
C LYS A 537 -4.50 -35.58 20.65
N ALA A 538 -4.03 -35.72 21.89
CA ALA A 538 -4.88 -35.77 23.08
C ALA A 538 -5.64 -34.48 23.40
N GLU A 539 -5.18 -33.33 22.90
CA GLU A 539 -5.87 -32.04 23.01
C GLU A 539 -7.23 -32.02 22.27
N TYR A 540 -7.38 -32.76 21.16
CA TYR A 540 -8.61 -32.72 20.34
C TYR A 540 -9.66 -33.77 20.70
N TYR A 541 -9.41 -34.67 21.65
CA TYR A 541 -10.36 -35.73 22.00
C TYR A 541 -11.71 -35.22 22.48
N TYR A 542 -11.77 -34.02 23.06
CA TYR A 542 -13.03 -33.37 23.40
C TYR A 542 -13.95 -33.21 22.18
N TYR A 543 -13.42 -32.72 21.05
CA TYR A 543 -14.19 -32.56 19.82
C TYR A 543 -14.69 -33.90 19.26
N ALA A 544 -13.88 -34.97 19.37
CA ALA A 544 -14.32 -36.31 18.97
C ALA A 544 -15.53 -36.79 19.78
N ILE A 545 -15.57 -36.50 21.08
CA ILE A 545 -16.68 -36.85 21.96
C ILE A 545 -17.94 -36.05 21.60
N GLU A 546 -17.82 -34.77 21.28
CA GLU A 546 -18.96 -33.96 20.82
C GLU A 546 -19.61 -34.53 19.55
N TRP A 547 -18.81 -34.96 18.57
CA TRP A 547 -19.33 -35.68 17.41
C TRP A 547 -20.04 -36.98 17.82
N LEU A 548 -19.45 -37.77 18.71
CA LEU A 548 -20.04 -39.03 19.15
C LEU A 548 -21.34 -38.84 19.94
N LYS A 549 -21.52 -37.73 20.66
CA LYS A 549 -22.80 -37.37 21.31
C LYS A 549 -23.91 -37.17 20.27
N LYS A 550 -23.62 -36.57 19.11
CA LYS A 550 -24.58 -36.47 17.99
C LYS A 550 -24.92 -37.85 17.43
N ALA A 551 -23.91 -38.69 17.20
CA ALA A 551 -24.12 -40.07 16.74
C ALA A 551 -24.99 -40.87 17.73
N ARG A 552 -24.69 -40.81 19.03
CA ARG A 552 -25.47 -41.45 20.09
C ARG A 552 -26.93 -41.02 20.05
N THR A 553 -27.17 -39.71 19.98
CA THR A 553 -28.54 -39.17 19.94
C THR A 553 -29.31 -39.71 18.74
N ALA A 554 -28.69 -39.73 17.55
CA ALA A 554 -29.31 -40.31 16.35
C ALA A 554 -29.52 -41.84 16.43
N TYR A 555 -28.62 -42.59 17.07
CA TYR A 555 -28.83 -44.03 17.33
C TYR A 555 -30.02 -44.28 18.26
N LEU A 556 -30.16 -43.47 19.31
CA LEU A 556 -31.27 -43.60 20.26
C LEU A 556 -32.61 -43.24 19.61
N GLU A 557 -32.66 -42.14 18.86
CA GLU A 557 -33.86 -41.70 18.14
C GLU A 557 -34.33 -42.74 17.11
N SER A 558 -33.38 -43.41 16.44
CA SER A 558 -33.68 -44.49 15.49
C SER A 558 -33.97 -45.85 16.15
N GLY A 559 -34.07 -45.92 17.49
CA GLY A 559 -34.35 -47.16 18.24
C GLY A 559 -33.18 -48.15 18.28
N LYS A 560 -31.99 -47.75 17.86
CA LYS A 560 -30.78 -48.59 17.69
C LYS A 560 -29.81 -48.49 18.87
N LYS A 561 -30.34 -48.52 20.09
CA LYS A 561 -29.52 -48.42 21.32
C LYS A 561 -28.45 -49.52 21.41
N ALA A 562 -28.78 -50.75 21.02
CA ALA A 562 -27.84 -51.87 21.04
C ALA A 562 -26.64 -51.62 20.10
N ASP A 563 -26.89 -51.06 18.91
CA ASP A 563 -25.85 -50.73 17.93
C ASP A 563 -24.91 -49.64 18.45
N TRP A 564 -25.45 -48.62 19.13
CA TRP A 564 -24.63 -47.60 19.82
C TRP A 564 -23.70 -48.22 20.86
N LEU A 565 -24.23 -49.08 21.73
CA LEU A 565 -23.45 -49.72 22.79
C LEU A 565 -22.33 -50.60 22.21
N SER A 566 -22.64 -51.37 21.15
CA SER A 566 -21.66 -52.18 20.45
C SER A 566 -20.57 -51.32 19.78
N TYR A 567 -20.97 -50.24 19.10
CA TYR A 567 -20.05 -49.32 18.44
C TYR A 567 -19.13 -48.61 19.44
N ARG A 568 -19.69 -48.08 20.53
CA ARG A 568 -18.91 -47.46 21.63
C ARG A 568 -17.91 -48.46 22.23
N GLN A 569 -18.33 -49.69 22.49
CA GLN A 569 -17.45 -50.72 23.04
C GLN A 569 -16.29 -51.03 22.08
N ASN A 570 -16.54 -51.09 20.77
CA ASN A 570 -15.49 -51.28 19.77
C ASN A 570 -14.48 -50.12 19.78
N LEU A 571 -14.95 -48.87 19.80
CA LEU A 571 -14.07 -47.70 19.90
C LEU A 571 -13.19 -47.73 21.16
N MET A 572 -13.76 -48.12 22.30
CA MET A 572 -13.02 -48.26 23.56
C MET A 572 -11.95 -49.35 23.49
N GLN A 573 -12.22 -50.47 22.82
CA GLN A 573 -11.22 -51.53 22.61
C GLN A 573 -10.08 -51.07 21.68
N THR A 574 -10.43 -50.47 20.55
CA THR A 574 -9.47 -49.99 19.53
C THR A 574 -8.55 -48.89 20.09
N HIS A 575 -9.07 -48.03 20.97
CA HIS A 575 -8.34 -46.90 21.54
C HIS A 575 -7.97 -47.07 23.02
N ALA A 576 -7.97 -48.30 23.55
CA ALA A 576 -7.77 -48.59 24.98
C ALA A 576 -6.50 -47.97 25.60
N ARG A 577 -5.44 -47.76 24.79
CA ARG A 577 -4.18 -47.15 25.24
C ARG A 577 -4.26 -45.63 25.44
N LYS A 578 -5.30 -44.96 24.92
CA LYS A 578 -5.51 -43.50 24.99
C LYS A 578 -6.27 -43.11 26.27
N ARG A 579 -5.54 -43.07 27.41
CA ARG A 579 -6.13 -42.88 28.76
C ARG A 579 -7.07 -41.67 28.89
N LYS A 580 -6.71 -40.51 28.32
CA LYS A 580 -7.54 -39.29 28.35
C LYS A 580 -8.89 -39.50 27.63
N LEU A 581 -8.87 -40.13 26.47
CA LEU A 581 -10.07 -40.47 25.70
C LEU A 581 -10.95 -41.48 26.46
N MET A 582 -10.35 -42.49 27.10
CA MET A 582 -11.09 -43.48 27.90
C MET A 582 -11.82 -42.85 29.09
N GLY A 583 -11.21 -41.87 29.75
CA GLY A 583 -11.89 -41.11 30.80
C GLY A 583 -13.12 -40.34 30.31
N MET A 584 -13.10 -39.85 29.07
CA MET A 584 -14.25 -39.15 28.47
C MET A 584 -15.38 -40.12 28.09
N PHE A 585 -15.05 -41.33 27.61
CA PHE A 585 -16.07 -42.36 27.33
C PHE A 585 -16.82 -42.84 28.57
N GLN A 586 -16.26 -42.68 29.77
CA GLN A 586 -16.88 -43.09 31.03
C GLN A 586 -17.84 -42.03 31.62
N GLN A 587 -18.00 -40.89 30.95
CA GLN A 587 -18.98 -39.88 31.34
C GLN A 587 -20.41 -40.39 31.08
N ARG A 588 -21.34 -40.05 31.98
CA ARG A 588 -22.75 -40.49 31.92
C ARG A 588 -23.45 -40.14 30.60
N ASP A 589 -23.04 -39.05 29.97
CA ASP A 589 -23.62 -38.56 28.71
C ASP A 589 -23.33 -39.50 27.52
N MET A 590 -22.45 -40.49 27.69
CA MET A 590 -22.05 -41.47 26.67
C MET A 590 -22.69 -42.86 26.84
N ASP A 591 -23.45 -43.09 27.92
CA ASP A 591 -24.09 -44.38 28.24
C ASP A 591 -25.38 -44.67 27.45
#